data_AF-A0A418RSD7-F1
#
_entry.id   AF-A0A418RSD7-F1
#
_cell.length_a   1.000
_cell.length_b   1.000
_cell.length_c   1.000
_cell.angle_alpha   90.00
_cell.angle_beta   90.00
_cell.angle_gamma   90.00
#
_symmetry.space_group_name_H-M   'P 1'
#
loop_
_entity.id
_entity.type
_entity.pdbx_description
1 polymer ?
#
loop_
_entity_poly.entity_id
_entity_poly.type
_entity_poly.pdbx_seq_one_letter_code
_entity_poly.pdbx_strand_id
1 'polypeptide(L)'
;MLKPFEWQDKPALIEHLFPVQKISAESFKEQMAGAGKTLTALGSYWKGRKPLILNKACILGALLPATNKPLKDLEIFELLMGMDRQSLELRLEHKNDKASRFFLAQEQEVEVSATYNEWVRAASRPEECGDALFTHVWDSVNAHLGTSAFSFPELIEQIGIARFGHRPRVADVFSGSGQIPFEAARLGCDV
;
A
#
# COMPACT_ATOMS: atom_id res chain seq x y z
N MET A 1 -4.81 21.36 -7.77
CA MET A 1 -5.92 20.41 -7.59
C MET A 1 -6.27 19.85 -8.96
N LEU A 2 -6.37 18.53 -9.06
CA LEU A 2 -6.63 17.83 -10.32
C LEU A 2 -7.99 18.19 -10.91
N LYS A 3 -8.06 18.28 -12.25
CA LYS A 3 -9.33 18.52 -12.95
C LYS A 3 -10.03 17.19 -13.27
N PRO A 4 -11.38 17.18 -13.35
CA PRO A 4 -12.11 16.02 -13.83
C PRO A 4 -11.60 15.55 -15.19
N PHE A 5 -11.42 14.24 -15.35
CA PHE A 5 -10.96 13.58 -16.60
C PHE A 5 -9.55 13.97 -17.09
N GLU A 6 -8.76 14.70 -16.30
CA GLU A 6 -7.38 15.05 -16.66
C GLU A 6 -6.49 13.81 -16.90
N TRP A 7 -6.82 12.68 -16.29
CA TRP A 7 -6.08 11.41 -16.37
C TRP A 7 -6.86 10.32 -17.13
N GLN A 8 -7.92 10.67 -17.85
CA GLN A 8 -8.78 9.72 -18.56
C GLN A 8 -7.97 8.80 -19.49
N ASP A 9 -7.01 9.36 -20.23
CA ASP A 9 -6.18 8.62 -21.19
C ASP A 9 -4.79 8.27 -20.65
N LYS A 10 -4.51 8.53 -19.35
CA LYS A 10 -3.22 8.18 -18.77
C LYS A 10 -3.17 6.68 -18.46
N PRO A 11 -2.13 5.96 -18.89
CA PRO A 11 -1.97 4.55 -18.54
C PRO A 11 -1.92 4.34 -17.03
N ALA A 12 -2.33 3.16 -16.59
CA ALA A 12 -2.24 2.78 -15.18
C ALA A 12 -0.80 2.44 -14.82
N LEU A 13 -0.40 2.73 -13.58
CA LEU A 13 0.96 2.46 -13.11
C LEU A 13 1.33 0.99 -13.32
N ILE A 14 0.43 0.07 -12.95
CA ILE A 14 0.65 -1.39 -13.02
C ILE A 14 0.94 -1.90 -14.44
N GLU A 15 0.55 -1.16 -15.49
CA GLU A 15 0.82 -1.53 -16.89
C GLU A 15 2.28 -1.29 -17.28
N HIS A 16 2.98 -0.43 -16.55
CA HIS A 16 4.35 -0.02 -16.85
C HIS A 16 5.36 -0.37 -15.75
N LEU A 17 4.91 -0.33 -14.49
CA LEU A 17 5.79 -0.43 -13.33
C LEU A 17 5.04 -1.06 -12.15
N PHE A 18 5.63 -2.11 -11.58
CA PHE A 18 5.08 -2.78 -10.40
C PHE A 18 6.21 -3.45 -9.60
N PRO A 19 6.44 -3.10 -8.32
CA PRO A 19 7.56 -3.65 -7.54
C PRO A 19 7.28 -5.07 -7.03
N VAL A 20 7.22 -6.03 -7.95
CA VAL A 20 6.81 -7.42 -7.70
C VAL A 20 7.63 -8.07 -6.57
N GLN A 21 8.93 -7.80 -6.48
CA GLN A 21 9.78 -8.38 -5.44
C GLN A 21 9.37 -7.93 -4.04
N LYS A 22 9.15 -6.62 -3.83
CA LYS A 22 8.72 -6.07 -2.53
C LYS A 22 7.31 -6.53 -2.17
N ILE A 23 6.38 -6.49 -3.14
CA ILE A 23 4.99 -6.95 -2.95
C ILE A 23 4.96 -8.44 -2.59
N SER A 24 5.81 -9.27 -3.22
CA SER A 24 5.93 -10.69 -2.91
C SER A 24 6.39 -10.93 -1.47
N ALA A 25 7.37 -10.16 -0.99
CA ALA A 25 7.86 -10.24 0.38
C ALA A 25 6.75 -9.93 1.43
N GLU A 26 6.01 -8.85 1.22
CA GLU A 26 4.89 -8.46 2.09
C GLU A 26 3.76 -9.49 2.04
N SER A 27 3.40 -9.93 0.83
CA SER A 27 2.37 -10.95 0.62
C SER A 27 2.73 -12.27 1.30
N PHE A 28 4.00 -12.67 1.25
CA PHE A 28 4.50 -13.85 1.94
C PHE A 28 4.37 -13.70 3.46
N LYS A 29 4.77 -12.55 4.02
CA LYS A 29 4.63 -12.27 5.47
C LYS A 29 3.18 -12.38 5.92
N GLU A 30 2.26 -11.75 5.20
CA GLU A 30 0.82 -11.86 5.48
C GLU A 30 0.36 -13.33 5.37
N GLN A 31 0.76 -14.04 4.31
CA GLN A 31 0.33 -15.40 4.09
C GLN A 31 0.81 -16.37 5.19
N MET A 32 1.97 -16.12 5.78
CA MET A 32 2.54 -16.91 6.88
C MET A 32 2.01 -16.51 8.27
N ALA A 33 1.23 -15.42 8.38
CA ALA A 33 0.72 -14.95 9.68
C ALA A 33 -0.35 -15.85 10.32
N GLY A 34 -0.83 -16.90 9.64
CA GLY A 34 -1.78 -17.86 10.20
C GLY A 34 -3.07 -17.20 10.72
N ALA A 35 -3.33 -17.32 12.03
CA ALA A 35 -4.48 -16.70 12.70
C ALA A 35 -4.39 -15.17 12.79
N GLY A 36 -3.19 -14.60 12.61
CA GLY A 36 -2.96 -13.15 12.66
C GLY A 36 -3.47 -12.40 11.44
N LYS A 37 -3.92 -13.05 10.36
CA LYS A 37 -4.38 -12.31 9.17
C LYS A 37 -5.66 -11.54 9.46
N THR A 38 -5.71 -10.29 9.02
CA THR A 38 -6.92 -9.46 9.02
C THR A 38 -7.98 -10.17 8.19
N LEU A 39 -9.18 -10.39 8.76
CA LEU A 39 -10.30 -11.18 8.21
C LEU A 39 -10.19 -12.72 8.27
N THR A 40 -9.23 -13.31 9.01
CA THR A 40 -9.12 -14.78 9.12
C THR A 40 -10.42 -15.45 9.58
N ALA A 41 -11.11 -14.84 10.55
CA ALA A 41 -12.34 -15.38 11.14
C ALA A 41 -13.56 -15.31 10.20
N LEU A 42 -13.61 -14.34 9.29
CA LEU A 42 -14.77 -14.06 8.43
C LEU A 42 -14.78 -14.89 7.13
N GLY A 43 -13.66 -15.55 6.80
CA GLY A 43 -13.49 -16.23 5.51
C GLY A 43 -12.67 -17.51 5.55
N SER A 44 -12.64 -18.20 6.70
CA SER A 44 -11.82 -19.40 6.92
C SER A 44 -12.10 -20.55 5.94
N TYR A 45 -13.33 -20.65 5.42
CA TYR A 45 -13.76 -21.65 4.44
C TYR A 45 -13.28 -21.37 3.00
N TRP A 46 -12.94 -20.12 2.67
CA TRP A 46 -12.47 -19.75 1.34
C TRP A 46 -10.96 -19.97 1.23
N LYS A 47 -10.55 -21.03 0.53
CA LYS A 47 -9.12 -21.42 0.43
C LYS A 47 -8.26 -20.50 -0.46
N GLY A 48 -8.85 -19.51 -1.13
CA GLY A 48 -8.18 -18.57 -2.06
C GLY A 48 -8.03 -17.14 -1.52
N ARG A 49 -7.66 -16.98 -0.25
CA ARG A 49 -7.51 -15.66 0.39
C ARG A 49 -6.36 -14.89 -0.25
N LYS A 50 -6.68 -13.75 -0.86
CA LYS A 50 -5.69 -12.84 -1.44
C LYS A 50 -5.14 -11.93 -0.34
N PRO A 51 -3.81 -11.79 -0.18
CA PRO A 51 -3.23 -10.87 0.79
C PRO A 51 -3.78 -9.44 0.63
N LEU A 52 -4.14 -8.78 1.72
CA LEU A 52 -4.61 -7.39 1.72
C LEU A 52 -3.58 -6.45 1.11
N ILE A 53 -2.30 -6.65 1.42
CA ILE A 53 -1.24 -5.82 0.84
C ILE A 53 -1.15 -5.97 -0.68
N LEU A 54 -1.42 -7.17 -1.21
CA LEU A 54 -1.50 -7.40 -2.66
C LEU A 54 -2.72 -6.71 -3.26
N ASN A 55 -3.88 -6.78 -2.59
CA ASN A 55 -5.08 -6.10 -3.07
C ASN A 55 -4.88 -4.58 -3.08
N LYS A 56 -4.27 -4.02 -2.03
CA LYS A 56 -3.88 -2.60 -1.96
C LYS A 56 -2.98 -2.21 -3.13
N ALA A 57 -1.96 -3.03 -3.41
CA ALA A 57 -1.05 -2.83 -4.53
C ALA A 57 -1.79 -2.82 -5.87
N CYS A 58 -2.69 -3.77 -6.10
CA CYS A 58 -3.48 -3.83 -7.35
C CYS A 58 -4.41 -2.63 -7.51
N ILE A 59 -5.10 -2.21 -6.44
CA ILE A 59 -6.02 -1.06 -6.47
C ILE A 59 -5.25 0.22 -6.74
N LEU A 60 -4.18 0.49 -5.98
CA LEU A 60 -3.35 1.68 -6.20
C LEU A 60 -2.64 1.63 -7.56
N GLY A 61 -2.14 0.48 -7.97
CA GLY A 61 -1.48 0.29 -9.28
C GLY A 61 -2.42 0.53 -10.46
N ALA A 62 -3.71 0.20 -10.32
CA ALA A 62 -4.72 0.48 -11.32
C ALA A 62 -5.16 1.96 -11.35
N LEU A 63 -5.10 2.65 -10.20
CA LEU A 63 -5.58 4.04 -10.06
C LEU A 63 -4.49 5.10 -10.20
N LEU A 64 -3.22 4.79 -9.93
CA LEU A 64 -2.13 5.76 -10.10
C LEU A 64 -1.75 5.88 -11.58
N PRO A 65 -1.40 7.09 -12.08
CA PRO A 65 -0.97 7.28 -13.45
C PRO A 65 0.49 6.84 -13.62
N ALA A 66 0.79 6.14 -14.72
CA ALA A 66 2.16 6.07 -15.20
C ALA A 66 2.52 7.42 -15.85
N THR A 67 3.60 8.04 -15.38
CA THR A 67 4.07 9.35 -15.86
C THR A 67 5.38 9.20 -16.63
N ASN A 68 5.92 10.32 -17.12
CA ASN A 68 7.24 10.36 -17.73
C ASN A 68 8.39 10.31 -16.71
N LYS A 69 8.09 10.07 -15.42
CA LYS A 69 9.06 9.99 -14.31
C LYS A 69 8.92 8.65 -13.57
N PRO A 70 9.25 7.52 -14.21
CA PRO A 70 8.96 6.18 -13.68
C PRO A 70 9.60 5.91 -12.30
N LEU A 71 10.81 6.43 -12.06
CA LEU A 71 11.45 6.28 -10.74
C LEU A 71 10.67 7.00 -9.64
N LYS A 72 10.10 8.18 -9.94
CA LYS A 72 9.30 8.92 -8.98
C LYS A 72 7.92 8.28 -8.80
N ASP A 73 7.34 7.74 -9.87
CA ASP A 73 6.09 6.98 -9.78
C ASP A 73 6.25 5.76 -8.85
N LEU A 74 7.37 5.03 -8.98
CA LEU A 74 7.71 3.93 -8.08
C LEU A 74 7.87 4.39 -6.63
N GLU A 75 8.61 5.48 -6.40
CA GLU A 75 8.80 6.04 -5.06
C GLU A 75 7.46 6.40 -4.39
N ILE A 76 6.57 7.08 -5.12
CA ILE A 76 5.23 7.43 -4.62
C ILE A 76 4.39 6.19 -4.34
N PHE A 77 4.45 5.18 -5.22
CA PHE A 77 3.77 3.92 -4.98
C PHE A 77 4.30 3.23 -3.71
N GLU A 78 5.62 3.16 -3.53
CA GLU A 78 6.23 2.53 -2.36
C GLU A 78 5.91 3.27 -1.06
N LEU A 79 5.85 4.60 -1.08
CA LEU A 79 5.38 5.42 0.04
C LEU A 79 3.94 5.09 0.42
N LEU A 80 3.03 5.06 -0.57
CA LEU A 80 1.62 4.71 -0.35
C LEU A 80 1.42 3.26 0.11
N MET A 81 2.38 2.39 -0.18
CA MET A 81 2.40 1.00 0.29
C MET A 81 3.06 0.83 1.67
N GLY A 82 3.71 1.85 2.23
CA GLY A 82 4.44 1.76 3.49
C GLY A 82 5.71 0.90 3.38
N MET A 83 6.35 0.97 2.20
CA MET A 83 7.54 0.19 1.82
C MET A 83 8.82 1.03 1.83
N ASP A 84 8.73 2.33 2.08
CA ASP A 84 9.90 3.18 2.26
C ASP A 84 10.58 2.93 3.61
N ARG A 85 11.83 3.39 3.72
CA ARG A 85 12.67 3.19 4.90
C ARG A 85 12.02 3.74 6.18
N GLN A 86 11.44 4.94 6.13
CA GLN A 86 10.81 5.58 7.28
C GLN A 86 9.54 4.82 7.71
N SER A 87 8.70 4.40 6.76
CA SER A 87 7.55 3.54 7.08
C SER A 87 7.98 2.22 7.73
N LEU A 88 9.07 1.60 7.28
CA LEU A 88 9.59 0.37 7.88
C LEU A 88 10.09 0.57 9.32
N GLU A 89 10.68 1.74 9.64
CA GLU A 89 11.05 2.10 11.01
C GLU A 89 9.82 2.27 11.88
N LEU A 90 8.83 3.05 11.43
CA LEU A 90 7.56 3.23 12.13
C LEU A 90 6.84 1.89 12.36
N ARG A 91 6.92 0.95 11.40
CA ARG A 91 6.38 -0.41 11.54
C ARG A 91 7.12 -1.24 12.59
N LEU A 92 8.43 -1.07 12.77
CA LEU A 92 9.19 -1.70 13.85
C LEU A 92 8.87 -1.08 15.21
N GLU A 93 8.80 0.25 15.26
CA GLU A 93 8.45 1.01 16.46
C GLU A 93 7.03 0.66 16.94
N HIS A 94 6.08 0.49 16.03
CA HIS A 94 4.74 0.02 16.35
C HIS A 94 4.77 -1.41 16.94
N LYS A 95 5.60 -2.30 16.38
CA LYS A 95 5.74 -3.68 16.86
C LYS A 95 6.33 -3.75 18.27
N ASN A 96 7.37 -2.96 18.52
CA ASN A 96 8.02 -2.73 19.82
C ASN A 96 8.40 -3.98 20.65
N ASP A 97 8.57 -5.14 20.01
CA ASP A 97 9.03 -6.35 20.69
C ASP A 97 10.57 -6.31 20.88
N LYS A 98 11.13 -7.29 21.61
CA LYS A 98 12.59 -7.34 21.82
C LYS A 98 13.37 -7.46 20.49
N ALA A 99 12.84 -8.21 19.53
CA ALA A 99 13.52 -8.50 18.27
C ALA A 99 13.55 -7.29 17.32
N SER A 100 12.44 -6.57 17.21
CA SER A 100 12.30 -5.35 16.40
C SER A 100 13.17 -4.21 16.91
N ARG A 101 13.22 -4.01 18.24
CA ARG A 101 14.14 -3.02 18.84
C ARG A 101 15.61 -3.36 18.59
N PHE A 102 15.98 -4.63 18.74
CA PHE A 102 17.34 -5.08 18.45
C PHE A 102 17.70 -4.89 16.97
N PHE A 103 16.79 -5.26 16.06
CA PHE A 103 16.98 -5.07 14.62
C PHE A 103 17.15 -3.59 14.25
N LEU A 104 16.30 -2.71 14.79
CA LEU A 104 16.39 -1.28 14.52
C LEU A 104 17.69 -0.66 15.03
N ALA A 105 18.13 -1.03 16.25
CA ALA A 105 19.39 -0.55 16.81
C ALA A 105 20.59 -1.01 15.97
N GLN A 106 20.58 -2.27 15.51
CA GLN A 106 21.63 -2.79 14.64
C GLN A 106 21.70 -2.00 13.33
N GLU A 107 20.56 -1.74 12.68
CA GLU A 107 20.52 -1.03 11.39
C GLU A 107 20.95 0.44 11.46
N GLN A 108 20.98 1.05 12.66
CA GLN A 108 21.51 2.41 12.85
C GLN A 108 23.05 2.42 12.94
N GLU A 109 23.68 1.30 13.27
CA GLU A 109 25.12 1.19 13.53
C GLU A 109 25.92 0.53 12.40
N VAL A 110 25.27 -0.08 11.40
CA VAL A 110 25.94 -0.87 10.34
C VAL A 110 26.15 -0.05 9.05
N GLU A 111 27.30 -0.24 8.42
CA GLU A 111 27.68 0.40 7.13
C GLU A 111 26.90 -0.18 5.92
N VAL A 112 26.39 -1.42 6.05
CA VAL A 112 25.59 -2.13 5.04
C VAL A 112 24.19 -2.38 5.60
N SER A 113 23.19 -1.75 4.98
CA SER A 113 21.77 -1.94 5.30
C SER A 113 21.32 -3.37 5.02
N ALA A 114 20.46 -3.92 5.89
CA ALA A 114 19.77 -5.17 5.63
C ALA A 114 18.89 -5.09 4.36
N THR A 115 18.62 -6.25 3.78
CA THR A 115 17.75 -6.37 2.61
C THR A 115 16.29 -6.04 2.96
N TYR A 116 15.51 -5.62 1.97
CA TYR A 116 14.08 -5.34 2.14
C TYR A 116 13.32 -6.53 2.78
N ASN A 117 13.67 -7.76 2.40
CA ASN A 117 13.04 -8.96 2.96
C ASN A 117 13.29 -9.13 4.46
N GLU A 118 14.48 -8.77 4.94
CA GLU A 118 14.84 -8.83 6.36
C GLU A 118 14.08 -7.76 7.15
N TRP A 119 14.02 -6.54 6.62
CA TRP A 119 13.19 -5.46 7.14
C TRP A 119 11.72 -5.87 7.28
N VAL A 120 11.13 -6.40 6.22
CA VAL A 120 9.74 -6.88 6.23
C VAL A 120 9.54 -7.98 7.24
N ARG A 121 10.46 -8.96 7.35
CA ARG A 121 10.35 -10.03 8.36
C ARG A 121 10.34 -9.49 9.78
N ALA A 122 11.17 -8.49 10.10
CA ALA A 122 11.28 -7.91 11.42
C ALA A 122 10.08 -7.02 11.80
N ALA A 123 9.63 -6.17 10.87
CA ALA A 123 8.61 -5.13 11.07
C ALA A 123 7.19 -5.68 11.25
N SER A 124 6.23 -4.87 11.73
CA SER A 124 4.79 -5.18 11.57
C SER A 124 4.36 -5.07 10.11
N ARG A 125 3.20 -5.61 9.76
CA ARG A 125 2.57 -5.38 8.45
C ARG A 125 1.95 -3.98 8.41
N PRO A 126 1.87 -3.32 7.25
CA PRO A 126 1.34 -1.95 7.18
C PRO A 126 -0.09 -1.84 7.73
N GLU A 127 -0.95 -2.82 7.46
CA GLU A 127 -2.34 -2.82 7.92
C GLU A 127 -2.50 -2.97 9.45
N GLU A 128 -1.45 -3.37 10.17
CA GLU A 128 -1.47 -3.47 11.63
C GLU A 128 -1.19 -2.11 12.30
N CYS A 129 -0.53 -1.19 11.60
CA CYS A 129 -0.01 0.05 12.18
C CYS A 129 -1.00 1.23 12.20
N GLY A 130 -2.14 1.09 11.52
CA GLY A 130 -3.15 2.13 11.38
C GLY A 130 -2.73 3.30 10.46
N ASP A 131 -3.59 4.31 10.36
CA ASP A 131 -3.45 5.41 9.38
C ASP A 131 -2.27 6.35 9.68
N ALA A 132 -1.87 6.45 10.95
CA ALA A 132 -0.76 7.30 11.39
C ALA A 132 0.57 6.90 10.72
N LEU A 133 0.70 5.65 10.26
CA LEU A 133 1.85 5.15 9.49
C LEU A 133 2.15 6.02 8.26
N PHE A 134 1.13 6.63 7.65
CA PHE A 134 1.27 7.35 6.38
C PHE A 134 1.38 8.87 6.56
N THR A 135 1.47 9.39 7.79
CA THR A 135 1.45 10.84 8.03
C THR A 135 2.57 11.59 7.29
N HIS A 136 3.75 10.97 7.15
CA HIS A 136 4.93 11.58 6.51
C HIS A 136 4.90 11.54 4.97
N VAL A 137 3.99 10.79 4.36
CA VAL A 137 4.05 10.54 2.90
C VAL A 137 3.37 11.63 2.08
N TRP A 138 2.41 12.34 2.68
CA TRP A 138 1.45 13.16 1.94
C TRP A 138 2.08 14.32 1.19
N ASP A 139 3.11 14.97 1.74
CA ASP A 139 3.80 16.07 1.05
C ASP A 139 4.41 15.61 -0.27
N SER A 140 5.13 14.48 -0.24
CA SER A 140 5.75 13.88 -1.42
C SER A 140 4.71 13.40 -2.44
N VAL A 141 3.65 12.74 -1.96
CA VAL A 141 2.53 12.27 -2.80
C VAL A 141 1.86 13.44 -3.50
N ASN A 142 1.49 14.48 -2.75
CA ASN A 142 0.81 15.67 -3.26
C ASN A 142 1.67 16.44 -4.25
N ALA A 143 2.96 16.59 -3.98
CA ALA A 143 3.90 17.27 -4.88
C ALA A 143 4.03 16.56 -6.23
N HIS A 144 4.03 15.23 -6.25
CA HIS A 144 4.17 14.45 -7.49
C HIS A 144 2.86 14.30 -8.26
N LEU A 145 1.77 14.02 -7.55
CA LEU A 145 0.46 13.76 -8.16
C LEU A 145 -0.36 15.03 -8.42
N GLY A 146 0.03 16.19 -7.88
CA GLY A 146 -0.75 17.44 -7.99
C GLY A 146 -2.03 17.45 -7.15
N THR A 147 -2.07 16.62 -6.11
CA THR A 147 -3.19 16.47 -5.16
C THR A 147 -3.00 17.34 -3.92
N SER A 148 -3.99 17.34 -3.02
CA SER A 148 -3.91 17.97 -1.70
C SER A 148 -4.55 17.06 -0.63
N ALA A 149 -4.22 15.78 -0.66
CA ALA A 149 -4.79 14.75 0.20
C ALA A 149 -3.94 14.53 1.46
N PHE A 150 -4.60 14.24 2.58
CA PHE A 150 -3.99 13.87 3.86
C PHE A 150 -4.47 12.50 4.37
N SER A 151 -5.19 11.76 3.53
CA SER A 151 -5.68 10.42 3.81
C SER A 151 -5.88 9.62 2.51
N PHE A 152 -5.95 8.30 2.59
CA PHE A 152 -6.27 7.47 1.42
C PHE A 152 -7.63 7.82 0.80
N PRO A 153 -8.74 7.99 1.57
CA PRO A 153 -10.02 8.35 0.97
C PRO A 153 -9.98 9.67 0.18
N GLU A 154 -9.30 10.69 0.70
CA GLU A 154 -9.11 11.96 -0.03
C GLU A 154 -8.28 11.78 -1.30
N LEU A 155 -7.20 10.98 -1.23
CA LEU A 155 -6.37 10.68 -2.40
C LEU A 155 -7.19 9.94 -3.46
N ILE A 156 -7.88 8.86 -3.07
CA ILE A 156 -8.71 8.02 -3.94
C ILE A 156 -9.81 8.84 -4.62
N GLU A 157 -10.45 9.75 -3.89
CA GLU A 157 -11.44 10.65 -4.47
C GLU A 157 -10.82 11.58 -5.51
N GLN A 158 -9.71 12.26 -5.19
CA GLN A 158 -9.06 13.20 -6.11
C GLN A 158 -8.55 12.52 -7.38
N ILE A 159 -7.89 11.35 -7.27
CA ILE A 159 -7.42 10.61 -8.44
C ILE A 159 -8.57 9.96 -9.21
N GLY A 160 -9.65 9.57 -8.52
CA GLY A 160 -10.88 9.09 -9.15
C GLY A 160 -11.55 10.17 -9.99
N ILE A 161 -11.69 11.39 -9.47
CA ILE A 161 -12.18 12.53 -10.25
C ILE A 161 -11.28 12.76 -11.46
N ALA A 162 -9.97 12.72 -11.29
CA ALA A 162 -9.02 12.89 -12.39
C ALA A 162 -9.17 11.81 -13.48
N ARG A 163 -9.42 10.54 -13.13
CA ARG A 163 -9.56 9.45 -14.11
C ARG A 163 -10.95 9.29 -14.68
N PHE A 164 -11.96 9.31 -13.83
CA PHE A 164 -13.33 8.87 -14.13
C PHE A 164 -14.37 9.98 -13.93
N GLY A 165 -13.98 11.15 -13.43
CA GLY A 165 -14.90 12.23 -13.08
C GLY A 165 -15.71 11.97 -11.80
N HIS A 166 -15.46 10.86 -11.10
CA HIS A 166 -16.09 10.51 -9.84
C HIS A 166 -15.18 9.62 -8.98
N ARG A 167 -15.50 9.45 -7.69
CA ARG A 167 -14.82 8.50 -6.80
C ARG A 167 -14.85 7.08 -7.39
N PRO A 168 -13.74 6.31 -7.39
CA PRO A 168 -13.69 5.01 -8.04
C PRO A 168 -14.71 4.03 -7.44
N ARG A 169 -15.38 3.28 -8.31
CA ARG A 169 -16.32 2.22 -7.94
C ARG A 169 -15.71 0.87 -8.27
N VAL A 170 -15.60 -0.01 -7.29
CA VAL A 170 -14.94 -1.31 -7.43
C VAL A 170 -15.96 -2.42 -7.23
N ALA A 171 -16.20 -3.19 -8.29
CA ALA A 171 -17.03 -4.39 -8.24
C ALA A 171 -16.14 -5.65 -8.28
N ASP A 172 -16.32 -6.56 -7.34
CA ASP A 172 -15.71 -7.89 -7.34
C ASP A 172 -16.81 -8.97 -7.36
N VAL A 173 -17.12 -9.44 -8.57
CA VAL A 173 -18.17 -10.44 -8.81
C VAL A 173 -17.78 -11.84 -8.31
N PHE A 174 -16.53 -12.05 -7.89
CA PHE A 174 -16.02 -13.30 -7.32
C PHE A 174 -15.30 -13.06 -5.98
N SER A 175 -15.91 -12.24 -5.13
CA SER A 175 -15.27 -11.72 -3.92
C SER A 175 -14.87 -12.76 -2.88
N GLY A 176 -15.50 -13.94 -2.88
CA GLY A 176 -15.15 -15.04 -1.96
C GLY A 176 -15.15 -14.58 -0.50
N SER A 177 -13.98 -14.54 0.13
CA SER A 177 -13.80 -14.02 1.50
C SER A 177 -13.74 -12.49 1.63
N GLY A 178 -13.95 -11.74 0.55
CA GLY A 178 -14.17 -10.30 0.57
C GLY A 178 -12.92 -9.41 0.68
N GLN A 179 -11.71 -9.93 0.49
CA GLN A 179 -10.50 -9.14 0.71
C GLN A 179 -10.31 -7.97 -0.27
N ILE A 180 -10.69 -8.13 -1.54
CA ILE A 180 -10.62 -7.05 -2.53
C ILE A 180 -11.62 -5.93 -2.19
N PRO A 181 -12.93 -6.19 -2.04
CA PRO A 181 -13.88 -5.13 -1.68
C PRO A 181 -13.59 -4.54 -0.30
N PHE A 182 -13.10 -5.34 0.66
CA PHE A 182 -12.66 -4.81 1.96
C PHE A 182 -11.52 -3.79 1.82
N GLU A 183 -10.46 -4.14 1.08
CA GLU A 183 -9.31 -3.24 0.92
C GLU A 183 -9.68 -2.02 0.06
N ALA A 184 -10.51 -2.20 -0.98
CA ALA A 184 -11.03 -1.09 -1.77
C ALA A 184 -11.85 -0.10 -0.91
N ALA A 185 -12.75 -0.60 -0.08
CA ALA A 185 -13.49 0.22 0.87
C ALA A 185 -12.56 0.92 1.88
N ARG A 186 -11.54 0.22 2.42
CA ARG A 186 -10.57 0.82 3.35
C ARG A 186 -9.78 1.96 2.73
N LEU A 187 -9.43 1.85 1.45
CA LEU A 187 -8.76 2.93 0.70
C LEU A 187 -9.70 4.09 0.38
N GLY A 188 -11.02 3.89 0.39
CA GLY A 188 -12.03 4.92 0.14
C GLY A 188 -12.70 4.82 -1.23
N CYS A 189 -12.58 3.68 -1.93
CA CYS A 189 -13.43 3.39 -3.08
C CYS A 189 -14.88 3.11 -2.65
N ASP A 190 -15.82 3.37 -3.55
CA ASP A 190 -17.17 2.84 -3.41
C ASP A 190 -17.16 1.36 -3.84
N VAL A 191 -17.80 0.47 -3.08
CA VAL A 191 -17.83 -0.99 -3.33
C VAL A 191 -19.25 -1.55 -3.36
#